data_AF-A0A376WAH9-F1
#
_entry.id   AF-A0A376WAH9-F1
#
_cell.length_a   1.000
_cell.length_b   1.000
_cell.length_c   1.000
_cell.angle_alpha   90.00
_cell.angle_beta   90.00
_cell.angle_gamma   90.00
#
_symmetry.space_group_name_H-M   'P 1'
#
loop_
_entity.id
_entity.type
_entity.pdbx_description
1 polymer ?
#
loop_
_entity_poly.entity_id
_entity_poly.type
_entity_poly.pdbx_seq_one_letter_code
_entity_poly.pdbx_strand_id
1 'polypeptide(L)' 'MPEQYRGIGIRIEDDIVITETGNENLTASVVKKPEEIEALMAAARKQ' A
#
# COMPACT_ATOMS: atom_id res chain seq x y z
N MET A 1 -8.48 21.57 -11.78
CA MET A 1 -7.72 20.79 -10.78
C MET A 1 -6.62 21.67 -10.21
N PRO A 2 -6.49 21.78 -8.87
CA PRO A 2 -5.35 22.43 -8.23
C PRO A 2 -4.01 21.90 -8.75
N GLU A 3 -3.00 22.76 -8.87
CA GLU A 3 -1.72 22.44 -9.51
C GLU A 3 -1.02 21.25 -8.84
N GLN A 4 -1.09 21.19 -7.51
CA GLN A 4 -0.45 20.15 -6.70
C GLN A 4 -0.93 18.71 -6.96
N TYR A 5 -2.04 18.53 -7.69
CA TYR A 5 -2.57 17.19 -7.98
C TYR A 5 -2.33 16.75 -9.44
N ARG A 6 -1.82 17.62 -10.32
CA ARG A 6 -1.65 17.32 -11.74
C ARG A 6 -0.57 16.26 -11.95
N GLY A 7 -0.84 15.28 -12.84
CA GLY A 7 0.15 14.25 -13.21
C GLY A 7 0.37 13.14 -12.18
N ILE A 8 -0.40 13.11 -11.08
CA ILE A 8 -0.29 12.07 -10.05
C ILE A 8 -1.28 10.95 -10.37
N GLY A 9 -0.77 9.73 -10.56
CA GLY A 9 -1.56 8.49 -10.66
C GLY A 9 -1.02 7.46 -9.68
N ILE A 10 -1.88 6.98 -8.78
CA ILE A 10 -1.52 6.03 -7.72
C ILE A 10 -2.53 4.89 -7.73
N ARG A 11 -2.05 3.64 -7.68
CA ARG A 11 -2.87 2.43 -7.50
C ARG A 11 -2.25 1.59 -6.38
N ILE A 12 -3.09 1.07 -5.51
CA ILE A 12 -2.76 0.06 -4.50
C ILE A 12 -3.58 -1.18 -4.87
N GLU A 13 -2.94 -2.34 -4.92
CA GLU A 13 -3.53 -3.58 -5.41
C GLU A 13 -3.15 -4.73 -4.46
N ASP A 14 -4.10 -5.61 -4.19
CA ASP A 14 -3.92 -6.83 -3.41
C ASP A 14 -4.62 -7.99 -4.11
N ASP A 15 -4.07 -9.19 -3.94
CA ASP A 15 -4.69 -10.44 -4.37
C ASP A 15 -5.47 -11.07 -3.22
N ILE A 16 -6.73 -11.40 -3.47
CA ILE A 16 -7.62 -12.01 -2.47
C ILE A 16 -8.21 -13.33 -2.96
N VAL A 17 -8.47 -14.23 -2.03
CA VAL A 17 -9.24 -15.45 -2.26
C VAL A 17 -10.53 -15.40 -1.43
N ILE A 18 -11.66 -15.77 -2.03
CA ILE A 18 -12.95 -15.82 -1.34
C ILE A 18 -13.01 -17.06 -0.44
N THR A 19 -13.56 -16.90 0.75
CA THR A 19 -13.74 -17.96 1.76
C THR A 19 -15.21 -18.04 2.18
N GLU A 20 -15.58 -19.04 2.99
CA GLU A 20 -16.98 -19.23 3.45
C GLU A 20 -17.52 -18.03 4.24
N THR A 21 -16.65 -17.29 4.93
CA THR A 21 -17.02 -16.18 5.81
C THR A 21 -16.56 -14.82 5.29
N GLY A 22 -15.85 -14.75 4.16
CA GLY A 22 -15.31 -13.49 3.63
C GLY A 22 -14.23 -13.69 2.56
N ASN A 23 -13.06 -13.08 2.77
CA ASN A 23 -11.88 -13.26 1.92
C ASN A 23 -10.60 -13.31 2.74
N GLU A 24 -9.57 -13.95 2.21
CA GLU A 24 -8.21 -13.91 2.70
C GLU A 24 -7.35 -13.10 1.73
N ASN A 25 -6.51 -12.20 2.26
CA ASN A 25 -5.61 -11.36 1.47
C ASN A 25 -4.21 -11.97 1.42
N LEU A 26 -3.83 -12.44 0.24
CA LEU A 26 -2.62 -13.22 0.00
C LEU A 26 -1.37 -12.32 -0.10
N THR A 27 -1.54 -11.04 -0.39
CA THR A 27 -0.45 -10.06 -0.59
C THR A 27 -0.33 -9.04 0.54
N ALA A 28 -1.05 -9.22 1.64
CA ALA A 28 -1.08 -8.30 2.77
C ALA A 28 0.28 -8.09 3.47
N SER A 29 1.28 -8.93 3.19
CA SER A 29 2.61 -8.87 3.82
C SER A 29 3.41 -7.62 3.45
N VAL A 30 3.15 -7.00 2.29
CA VAL A 30 3.75 -5.71 1.94
C VAL A 30 2.92 -4.56 2.52
N VAL A 31 3.59 -3.64 3.22
CA VAL A 31 2.94 -2.48 3.81
C VAL A 31 2.38 -1.54 2.73
N LYS A 32 1.18 -1.01 2.97
CA LYS A 32 0.47 -0.14 2.03
C LYS A 32 -0.19 1.07 2.70
N LYS A 33 -0.14 1.16 4.03
CA LYS A 33 -0.53 2.37 4.74
C LYS A 33 0.57 3.44 4.60
N PRO A 34 0.23 4.72 4.39
CA PRO A 34 1.22 5.78 4.22
C PRO A 34 2.27 5.82 5.34
N GLU A 35 1.84 5.74 6.60
CA GLU A 35 2.72 5.79 7.77
C GLU A 35 3.68 4.59 7.86
N GLU A 36 3.23 3.40 7.45
CA GLU A 36 4.05 2.18 7.45
C GLU A 36 5.07 2.20 6.30
N ILE A 37 4.68 2.72 5.13
CA ILE A 37 5.58 2.96 4.00
C ILE A 37 6.69 3.94 4.41
N GLU A 38 6.32 5.06 5.02
CA GLU A 38 7.27 6.06 5.50
C GLU A 38 8.25 5.48 6.53
N ALA A 39 7.74 4.71 7.50
CA ALA A 39 8.57 4.06 8.52
C ALA A 39 9.56 3.06 7.92
N LEU A 40 9.11 2.21 6.99
CA LEU A 40 9.95 1.23 6.30
C LEU A 40 11.08 1.91 5.50
N MET A 41 10.73 2.94 4.72
CA MET A 41 11.69 3.72 3.92
C MET A 41 12.70 4.46 4.81
N ALA A 42 12.26 5.01 5.94
CA ALA A 42 13.13 5.69 6.89
C ALA A 42 14.10 4.72 7.58
N ALA A 43 13.67 3.51 7.92
CA ALA A 43 14.53 2.49 8.51
C ALA A 43 15.61 2.03 7.52
N ALA A 44 15.25 1.79 6.25
CA ALA A 44 16.18 1.37 5.22
C ALA A 44 17.26 2.42 4.92
N ARG A 45 16.92 3.71 4.95
CA ARG A 45 17.87 4.83 4.70
C ARG A 45 18.90 5.06 5.83
N LYS A 46 18.69 4.47 7.01
CA LYS A 46 19.57 4.63 8.19
C LYS A 46 20.64 3.55 8.33
N GLN A 47 20.58 2.52 7.48
CA GLN A 47 21.60 1.46 7.41
C GLN A 47 22.79 1.94 6.58
#